data_AF-A0A496YPS9-F1
#
_entry.id   AF-A0A496YPS9-F1
#
_cell.length_a   1.000
_cell.length_b   1.000
_cell.length_c   1.000
_cell.angle_alpha   90.00
_cell.angle_beta   90.00
_cell.angle_gamma   90.00
#
_symmetry.space_group_name_H-M   'P 1'
#
loop_
_entity.id
_entity.type
_entity.pdbx_description
1 polymer ?
#
loop_
_entity_poly.entity_id
_entity_poly.type
_entity_poly.pdbx_seq_one_letter_code
_entity_poly.pdbx_strand_id
1 'polypeptide(L)'
;MRADLWRIRLVEDYPAEGAYRDSRINRIWEGTNEINRLLIVDMLMRAALKGELPLLDVIKKTTEELITFRPEMAEEEGTLEKERKMVSMAKKIGLLAAGAATQKYMQKLANEQEIVALIANMIIEIFAMESALLRTLKKIQKEGEENSRIQIAATRVYINDVFPKVEVMAKQIFAAISEGEELRTQLMALKRLAKHTPINAISLRREIAESVIPAARYHLTKI
;
A
#
# COMPACT_ATOMS: atom_id res chain seq x y z
N MET A 1 -17.86 19.47 29.92
CA MET A 1 -18.24 18.26 29.16
C MET A 1 -17.37 17.90 27.93
N ARG A 2 -16.28 18.62 27.59
CA ARG A 2 -15.30 18.15 26.57
C ARG A 2 -13.88 17.91 27.10
N ALA A 3 -13.59 18.31 28.34
CA ALA A 3 -12.30 18.05 28.99
C ALA A 3 -12.22 16.64 29.61
N ASP A 4 -13.37 16.02 29.93
CA ASP A 4 -13.42 14.76 30.68
C ASP A 4 -13.13 13.52 29.82
N LEU A 5 -13.35 13.60 28.51
CA LEU A 5 -13.09 12.48 27.57
C LEU A 5 -11.58 12.17 27.41
N TRP A 6 -10.71 13.17 27.58
CA TRP A 6 -9.26 12.97 27.50
C TRP A 6 -8.69 12.32 28.76
N ARG A 7 -9.32 12.55 29.92
CA ARG A 7 -8.91 11.96 31.21
C ARG A 7 -9.25 10.48 31.31
N ILE A 8 -10.33 10.05 30.65
CA ILE A 8 -10.84 8.68 30.71
C ILE A 8 -9.89 7.65 30.07
N ARG A 9 -9.08 8.02 29.07
CA ARG A 9 -8.30 7.07 28.27
C ARG A 9 -6.98 6.59 28.92
N LEU A 10 -6.56 7.23 30.02
CA LEU A 10 -5.31 6.93 30.75
C LEU A 10 -5.58 6.29 32.13
N VAL A 11 -6.83 5.96 32.43
CA VAL A 11 -7.22 5.28 33.67
C VAL A 11 -7.09 3.77 33.43
N GLU A 12 -6.36 3.08 34.32
CA GLU A 12 -6.12 1.62 34.23
C GLU A 12 -7.41 0.80 34.11
N ASP A 13 -8.54 1.32 34.60
CA ASP A 13 -9.84 0.67 34.58
C ASP A 13 -10.52 0.61 33.18
N TYR A 14 -9.99 1.32 32.17
CA TYR A 14 -10.55 1.28 30.82
C TYR A 14 -9.88 0.20 29.96
N PRO A 15 -10.64 -0.75 29.36
CA PRO A 15 -10.07 -1.84 28.55
C PRO A 15 -9.18 -1.39 27.37
N ALA A 16 -9.39 -0.16 26.87
CA ALA A 16 -8.58 0.41 25.82
C ALA A 16 -7.12 0.72 26.25
N GLU A 17 -6.89 0.97 27.54
CA GLU A 17 -5.55 1.20 28.12
C GLU A 17 -4.72 -0.09 28.03
N GLY A 18 -5.27 -1.20 28.53
CA GLY A 18 -4.64 -2.52 28.46
C GLY A 18 -4.34 -2.93 27.02
N ALA A 19 -5.34 -2.81 26.13
CA ALA A 19 -5.16 -3.11 24.70
C ALA A 19 -4.05 -2.25 24.04
N TYR A 20 -3.90 -0.99 24.44
CA TYR A 20 -2.84 -0.12 23.93
C TYR A 20 -1.45 -0.58 24.39
N ARG A 21 -1.27 -0.87 25.68
CA ARG A 21 -0.01 -1.41 26.21
C ARG A 21 0.36 -2.74 25.56
N ASP A 22 -0.61 -3.65 25.47
CA ASP A 22 -0.41 -4.98 24.88
C ASP A 22 -0.05 -4.88 23.40
N SER A 23 -0.54 -3.87 22.66
CA SER A 23 -0.20 -3.70 21.25
C SER A 23 1.29 -3.40 20.99
N ARG A 24 2.05 -2.92 21.99
CA ARG A 24 3.43 -2.48 21.81
C ARG A 24 4.39 -3.65 21.54
N ILE A 25 4.17 -4.79 22.18
CA ILE A 25 5.04 -5.97 22.07
C ILE A 25 4.94 -6.62 20.67
N ASN A 26 3.79 -6.47 20.01
CA ASN A 26 3.53 -7.03 18.67
C ASN A 26 4.48 -6.50 17.59
N ARG A 27 5.21 -5.41 17.84
CA ARG A 27 6.21 -4.86 16.91
C ARG A 27 7.61 -5.43 17.11
N ILE A 28 7.80 -6.25 18.14
CA ILE A 28 9.08 -6.79 18.62
C ILE A 28 9.06 -8.32 18.60
N TRP A 29 7.94 -8.89 19.04
CA TRP A 29 7.72 -10.32 19.08
C TRP A 29 7.53 -10.90 17.67
N GLU A 30 7.91 -12.16 17.46
CA GLU A 30 8.00 -12.82 16.12
C GLU A 30 8.99 -12.13 15.15
N GLY A 31 10.09 -11.63 15.73
CA GLY A 31 11.06 -10.82 15.00
C GLY A 31 10.63 -9.36 14.96
N THR A 32 11.59 -8.46 15.16
CA THR A 32 11.29 -7.03 15.11
C THR A 32 10.77 -6.63 13.72
N ASN A 33 9.89 -5.64 13.66
CA ASN A 33 9.37 -5.16 12.38
C ASN A 33 10.49 -4.73 11.42
N GLU A 34 11.62 -4.26 11.93
CA GLU A 34 12.80 -3.90 11.14
C GLU A 34 13.42 -5.13 10.46
N ILE A 35 13.64 -6.22 11.21
CA ILE A 35 14.15 -7.48 10.65
C ILE A 35 13.15 -8.10 9.67
N ASN A 36 11.86 -8.10 10.01
CA ASN A 36 10.82 -8.61 9.11
C ASN A 36 10.77 -7.85 7.78
N ARG A 37 10.97 -6.52 7.79
CA ARG A 37 11.08 -5.72 6.55
C ARG A 37 12.28 -6.11 5.70
N LEU A 38 13.45 -6.30 6.31
CA LEU A 38 14.65 -6.73 5.59
C LEU A 38 14.44 -8.11 4.94
N LEU A 39 13.79 -9.02 5.66
CA LEU A 39 13.51 -10.37 5.20
C LEU A 39 12.61 -10.41 3.96
N ILE A 40 11.59 -9.54 3.88
CA ILE A 40 10.69 -9.45 2.70
C ILE A 40 11.50 -9.26 1.41
N VAL A 41 12.46 -8.33 1.42
CA VAL A 41 13.26 -8.03 0.23
C VAL A 41 14.27 -9.12 -0.05
N ASP A 42 14.95 -9.66 0.98
CA ASP A 42 15.90 -10.77 0.83
C ASP A 42 15.23 -12.01 0.22
N MET A 43 14.03 -12.39 0.69
CA MET A 43 13.29 -13.53 0.15
C MET A 43 12.92 -13.35 -1.32
N LEU A 44 12.44 -12.16 -1.72
CA LEU A 44 12.10 -11.88 -3.12
C LEU A 44 13.33 -11.93 -4.03
N MET A 45 14.46 -11.38 -3.57
CA MET A 45 15.71 -11.41 -4.33
C MET A 45 16.26 -12.84 -4.46
N ARG A 46 16.19 -13.65 -3.40
CA ARG A 46 16.57 -15.07 -3.46
C ARG A 46 15.70 -15.86 -4.43
N ALA A 47 14.38 -15.67 -4.38
CA ALA A 47 13.45 -16.33 -5.29
C ALA A 47 13.72 -15.94 -6.76
N ALA A 48 14.07 -14.67 -7.00
CA ALA A 48 14.48 -14.19 -8.33
C ALA A 48 15.79 -14.84 -8.81
N LEU A 49 16.82 -14.91 -7.95
CA LEU A 49 18.12 -15.53 -8.29
C LEU A 49 18.02 -17.05 -8.53
N LYS A 50 17.11 -17.73 -7.83
CA LYS A 50 16.81 -19.15 -8.05
C LYS A 50 15.96 -19.41 -9.30
N GLY A 51 15.41 -18.36 -9.93
CA GLY A 51 14.49 -18.50 -11.06
C GLY A 51 13.07 -18.95 -10.67
N GLU A 52 12.73 -18.95 -9.38
CA GLU A 52 11.37 -19.25 -8.89
C GLU A 52 10.39 -18.12 -9.23
N LEU A 53 10.89 -16.88 -9.36
CA LEU A 53 10.13 -15.71 -9.78
C LEU A 53 10.82 -14.99 -10.94
N PRO A 54 10.11 -14.67 -12.04
CA PRO A 54 10.65 -13.94 -13.19
C PRO A 54 10.78 -12.43 -12.91
N LEU A 55 11.31 -12.05 -11.75
CA LEU A 55 11.29 -10.68 -11.26
C LEU A 55 12.10 -9.74 -12.16
N LEU A 56 13.28 -10.17 -12.60
CA LEU A 56 14.15 -9.37 -13.47
C LEU A 56 13.51 -9.10 -14.84
N ASP A 57 12.82 -10.10 -15.40
CA ASP A 57 12.14 -9.96 -16.69
C ASP A 57 10.91 -9.04 -16.58
N VAL A 58 10.15 -9.16 -15.49
CA VAL A 58 9.01 -8.28 -15.21
C VAL A 58 9.47 -6.83 -15.00
N ILE A 59 10.60 -6.60 -14.32
CA ILE A 59 11.17 -5.26 -14.16
C ILE A 59 11.54 -4.69 -15.53
N LYS A 60 12.29 -5.43 -16.36
CA LYS A 60 12.68 -5.01 -17.71
C LYS A 60 11.47 -4.64 -18.56
N LYS A 61 10.47 -5.52 -18.61
CA LYS A 61 9.22 -5.28 -19.34
C LYS A 61 8.48 -4.05 -18.83
N THR A 62 8.42 -3.86 -17.51
CA THR A 62 7.77 -2.69 -16.91
C THR A 62 8.50 -1.39 -17.28
N THR A 63 9.84 -1.39 -17.30
CA THR A 63 10.63 -0.24 -17.75
C THR A 63 10.41 0.09 -19.24
N GLU A 64 10.34 -0.92 -20.10
CA GLU A 64 10.06 -0.73 -21.53
C GLU A 64 8.64 -0.18 -21.77
N GLU A 65 7.64 -0.72 -21.06
CA GLU A 65 6.25 -0.25 -21.11
C GLU A 65 6.13 1.24 -20.74
N LEU A 66 6.99 1.79 -19.89
CA LEU A 66 6.91 3.20 -19.49
C LEU A 66 7.29 4.20 -20.56
N ILE A 67 8.18 3.78 -21.47
CA ILE A 67 8.58 4.60 -22.60
C ILE A 67 7.35 4.89 -23.46
N THR A 68 6.50 3.89 -23.65
CA THR A 68 5.29 3.98 -24.48
C THR A 68 4.01 4.28 -23.68
N PHE A 69 4.05 4.19 -22.35
CA PHE A 69 2.88 4.32 -21.47
C PHE A 69 2.16 5.66 -21.61
N ARG A 70 1.02 5.71 -22.30
CA ARG A 70 0.18 6.91 -22.30
C ARG A 70 -0.90 6.73 -21.24
N PRO A 71 -1.09 7.68 -20.31
CA PRO A 71 -2.21 7.61 -19.38
C PRO A 71 -3.50 7.60 -20.19
N GLU A 72 -4.23 6.50 -20.12
CA GLU A 72 -5.54 6.39 -20.78
C GLU A 72 -6.48 7.45 -20.21
N MET A 73 -7.13 8.19 -21.13
CA MET A 73 -8.14 9.19 -20.81
C MET A 73 -9.55 8.61 -20.72
N ALA A 74 -9.72 7.33 -21.04
CA ALA A 74 -11.01 6.65 -20.93
C ALA A 74 -11.41 6.54 -19.45
N GLU A 75 -12.68 6.80 -19.16
CA GLU A 75 -13.23 6.56 -17.83
C GLU A 75 -13.24 5.05 -17.56
N GLU A 76 -12.74 4.65 -16.40
CA GLU A 76 -12.84 3.25 -15.98
C GLU A 76 -14.30 2.93 -15.64
N GLU A 77 -14.96 2.17 -16.51
CA GLU A 77 -16.32 1.69 -16.32
C GLU A 77 -16.32 0.45 -15.42
N GLY A 78 -17.10 0.50 -14.33
CA GLY A 78 -17.30 -0.64 -13.43
C GLY A 78 -16.89 -0.39 -11.99
N THR A 79 -17.48 -1.16 -11.09
CA THR A 79 -17.22 -1.06 -9.65
C THR A 79 -15.80 -1.51 -9.32
N LEU A 80 -15.05 -0.58 -8.72
CA LEU A 80 -13.65 -0.75 -8.30
C LEU A 80 -12.60 -0.82 -9.42
N GLU A 81 -12.94 -0.46 -10.66
CA GLU A 81 -11.95 -0.47 -11.75
C GLU A 81 -10.91 0.66 -11.62
N LYS A 82 -11.28 1.82 -11.07
CA LYS A 82 -10.34 2.88 -10.68
C LYS A 82 -9.33 2.37 -9.65
N GLU A 83 -9.83 1.69 -8.63
CA GLU A 83 -9.02 1.09 -7.57
C GLU A 83 -8.11 -0.03 -8.10
N ARG A 84 -8.60 -0.86 -9.04
CA ARG A 84 -7.79 -1.86 -9.75
C ARG A 84 -6.63 -1.22 -10.51
N LYS A 85 -6.90 -0.13 -11.24
CA LYS A 85 -5.87 0.62 -11.95
C LYS A 85 -4.86 1.22 -10.97
N MET A 86 -5.30 1.80 -9.85
CA MET A 86 -4.41 2.31 -8.81
C MET A 86 -3.51 1.22 -8.23
N VAL A 87 -4.05 0.03 -7.92
CA VAL A 87 -3.24 -1.12 -7.45
C VAL A 87 -2.21 -1.54 -8.51
N SER A 88 -2.62 -1.63 -9.78
CA SER A 88 -1.72 -1.95 -10.89
C SER A 88 -0.60 -0.91 -11.03
N MET A 89 -0.92 0.38 -10.95
CA MET A 89 0.08 1.45 -10.99
C MET A 89 1.00 1.41 -9.77
N ALA A 90 0.49 1.12 -8.57
CA ALA A 90 1.31 0.99 -7.37
C ALA A 90 2.33 -0.15 -7.50
N LYS A 91 1.92 -1.29 -8.09
CA LYS A 91 2.83 -2.40 -8.43
C LYS A 91 3.93 -1.96 -9.39
N LYS A 92 3.59 -1.23 -10.45
CA LYS A 92 4.58 -0.69 -11.40
C LYS A 92 5.55 0.27 -10.70
N ILE A 93 5.06 1.15 -9.84
CA ILE A 93 5.90 2.07 -9.04
C ILE A 93 6.85 1.28 -8.13
N GLY A 94 6.36 0.26 -7.42
CA GLY A 94 7.17 -0.61 -6.57
C GLY A 94 8.26 -1.35 -7.34
N LEU A 95 7.91 -1.92 -8.50
CA LEU A 95 8.87 -2.62 -9.37
C LEU A 95 9.95 -1.68 -9.91
N LEU A 96 9.61 -0.45 -10.26
CA LEU A 96 10.59 0.53 -10.74
C LEU A 96 11.54 0.97 -9.64
N ALA A 97 11.01 1.31 -8.46
CA ALA A 97 11.83 1.75 -7.34
C ALA A 97 12.78 0.63 -6.90
N ALA A 98 12.26 -0.60 -6.74
CA ALA A 98 13.08 -1.76 -6.38
C ALA A 98 14.08 -2.13 -7.48
N GLY A 99 13.67 -2.08 -8.75
CA GLY A 99 14.52 -2.36 -9.90
C GLY A 99 15.68 -1.38 -10.01
N ALA A 100 15.41 -0.08 -9.89
CA ALA A 100 16.44 0.96 -9.94
C ALA A 100 17.42 0.85 -8.75
N ALA A 101 16.92 0.61 -7.53
CA ALA A 101 17.77 0.38 -6.36
C ALA A 101 18.65 -0.88 -6.53
N THR A 102 18.08 -1.96 -7.06
CA THR A 102 18.82 -3.20 -7.34
C THR A 102 19.90 -2.98 -8.39
N GLN A 103 19.61 -2.24 -9.47
CA GLN A 103 20.59 -1.93 -10.50
C GLN A 103 21.74 -1.06 -9.98
N LYS A 104 21.47 -0.10 -9.10
CA LYS A 104 22.51 0.77 -8.53
C LYS A 104 23.43 0.03 -7.57
N TYR A 105 22.86 -0.67 -6.58
CA TYR A 105 23.64 -1.23 -5.48
C TYR A 105 24.03 -2.70 -5.69
N MET A 106 23.30 -3.42 -6.55
CA MET A 106 23.54 -4.83 -6.85
C MET A 106 23.63 -5.66 -5.56
N GLN A 107 24.72 -6.41 -5.37
CA GLN A 107 24.96 -7.22 -4.18
C GLN A 107 25.07 -6.39 -2.88
N LYS A 108 25.32 -5.07 -2.98
CA LYS A 108 25.44 -4.18 -1.83
C LYS A 108 24.09 -3.65 -1.34
N LEU A 109 22.99 -3.92 -2.03
CA LEU A 109 21.66 -3.41 -1.66
C LEU A 109 21.27 -3.79 -0.22
N ALA A 110 21.69 -4.97 0.25
CA ALA A 110 21.43 -5.43 1.61
C ALA A 110 22.01 -4.53 2.71
N ASN A 111 23.02 -3.71 2.38
CA ASN A 111 23.63 -2.77 3.31
C ASN A 111 22.87 -1.43 3.39
N GLU A 112 22.01 -1.13 2.41
CA GLU A 112 21.22 0.11 2.33
C GLU A 112 19.86 -0.09 3.01
N GLN A 113 19.89 -0.27 4.34
CA GLN A 113 18.71 -0.69 5.11
C GLN A 113 17.52 0.27 4.98
N GLU A 114 17.76 1.57 4.82
CA GLU A 114 16.73 2.59 4.62
C GLU A 114 15.99 2.38 3.30
N ILE A 115 16.73 2.11 2.23
CA ILE A 115 16.16 1.83 0.90
C ILE A 115 15.40 0.50 0.94
N VAL A 116 16.00 -0.53 1.54
CA VAL A 116 15.35 -1.84 1.71
C VAL A 116 14.06 -1.71 2.52
N ALA A 117 14.06 -0.92 3.60
CA ALA A 117 12.88 -0.68 4.41
C ALA A 117 11.78 0.06 3.63
N LEU A 118 12.14 1.04 2.79
CA LEU A 118 11.17 1.72 1.91
C LEU A 118 10.56 0.76 0.90
N ILE A 119 11.37 -0.10 0.25
CA ILE A 119 10.89 -1.13 -0.68
C ILE A 119 9.94 -2.10 0.04
N ALA A 120 10.31 -2.58 1.23
CA ALA A 120 9.48 -3.46 2.03
C ALA A 120 8.15 -2.82 2.41
N ASN A 121 8.16 -1.55 2.84
CA ASN A 121 6.93 -0.81 3.16
C ASN A 121 6.03 -0.64 1.92
N MET A 122 6.60 -0.36 0.74
CA MET A 122 5.82 -0.33 -0.50
C MET A 122 5.17 -1.68 -0.80
N ILE A 123 5.90 -2.79 -0.64
CA ILE A 123 5.36 -4.15 -0.86
C ILE A 123 4.20 -4.45 0.10
N ILE A 124 4.36 -4.11 1.40
CA ILE A 124 3.32 -4.29 2.42
C ILE A 124 2.05 -3.53 2.04
N GLU A 125 2.19 -2.26 1.65
CA GLU A 125 1.05 -1.41 1.29
C GLU A 125 0.36 -1.89 0.01
N ILE A 126 1.13 -2.29 -1.01
CA ILE A 126 0.60 -2.87 -2.25
C ILE A 126 -0.17 -4.17 -1.96
N PHE A 127 0.39 -5.04 -1.11
CA PHE A 127 -0.24 -6.29 -0.71
C PHE A 127 -1.57 -6.03 0.03
N ALA A 128 -1.59 -5.08 0.95
CA ALA A 128 -2.80 -4.71 1.69
C ALA A 128 -3.88 -4.12 0.77
N MET A 129 -3.49 -3.22 -0.14
CA MET A 129 -4.38 -2.63 -1.15
C MET A 129 -5.01 -3.71 -2.04
N GLU A 130 -4.18 -4.60 -2.60
CA GLU A 130 -4.66 -5.69 -3.46
C GLU A 130 -5.56 -6.67 -2.70
N SER A 131 -5.19 -7.02 -1.48
CA SER A 131 -5.99 -7.91 -0.63
C SER A 131 -7.37 -7.32 -0.35
N ALA A 132 -7.46 -6.04 -0.01
CA ALA A 132 -8.72 -5.35 0.20
C ALA A 132 -9.56 -5.29 -1.08
N LEU A 133 -8.94 -5.04 -2.23
CA LEU A 133 -9.60 -5.00 -3.53
C LEU A 133 -10.18 -6.37 -3.91
N LEU A 134 -9.34 -7.41 -3.94
CA LEU A 134 -9.74 -8.75 -4.36
C LEU A 134 -10.80 -9.34 -3.42
N ARG A 135 -10.69 -9.06 -2.12
CA ARG A 135 -11.69 -9.47 -1.13
C ARG A 135 -13.05 -8.83 -1.41
N THR A 136 -13.09 -7.54 -1.68
CA THR A 136 -14.34 -6.83 -1.98
C THR A 136 -14.93 -7.27 -3.32
N LEU A 137 -14.12 -7.46 -4.35
CA LEU A 137 -14.56 -8.00 -5.64
C LEU A 137 -15.18 -9.41 -5.48
N LYS A 138 -14.56 -10.28 -4.69
CA LYS A 138 -15.10 -11.61 -4.38
C LYS A 138 -16.46 -11.53 -3.66
N LYS A 139 -16.63 -10.55 -2.77
CA LYS A 139 -17.91 -10.32 -2.08
C LYS A 139 -18.99 -9.80 -3.05
N ILE A 140 -18.63 -8.84 -3.90
CA ILE A 140 -19.52 -8.32 -4.96
C ILE A 140 -20.01 -9.45 -5.86
N GLN A 141 -19.10 -10.32 -6.30
CA GLN A 141 -19.45 -11.46 -7.15
C GLN A 141 -20.44 -12.42 -6.47
N LYS A 142 -20.35 -12.59 -5.14
CA LYS A 142 -21.17 -13.53 -4.38
C LYS A 142 -22.51 -12.95 -3.94
N GLU A 143 -22.51 -11.69 -3.51
CA GLU A 143 -23.62 -11.07 -2.76
C GLU A 143 -24.20 -9.84 -3.48
N GLY A 144 -23.59 -9.38 -4.57
CA GLY A 144 -23.96 -8.17 -5.30
C GLY A 144 -23.33 -6.90 -4.74
N GLU A 145 -23.41 -5.82 -5.51
CA GLU A 145 -22.84 -4.52 -5.15
C GLU A 145 -23.53 -3.89 -3.94
N GLU A 146 -24.86 -3.93 -3.89
CA GLU A 146 -25.64 -3.31 -2.82
C GLU A 146 -25.29 -3.91 -1.44
N ASN A 147 -25.21 -5.24 -1.36
CA ASN A 147 -24.83 -5.94 -0.13
C ASN A 147 -23.32 -5.81 0.23
N SER A 148 -22.53 -5.25 -0.69
CA SER A 148 -21.09 -5.03 -0.53
C SER A 148 -20.73 -3.55 -0.39
N ARG A 149 -21.72 -2.67 -0.26
CA ARG A 149 -21.57 -1.22 -0.29
C ARG A 149 -20.55 -0.68 0.71
N ILE A 150 -20.58 -1.16 1.95
CA ILE A 150 -19.63 -0.70 2.98
C ILE A 150 -18.20 -1.24 2.73
N GLN A 151 -18.06 -2.46 2.20
CA GLN A 151 -16.77 -3.01 1.81
C GLN A 151 -16.18 -2.24 0.62
N ILE A 152 -17.02 -1.84 -0.35
CA ILE A 152 -16.64 -0.94 -1.45
C ILE A 152 -16.12 0.37 -0.88
N ALA A 153 -16.91 1.04 -0.02
CA ALA A 153 -16.50 2.30 0.61
C ALA A 153 -15.15 2.18 1.36
N ALA A 154 -14.98 1.12 2.15
CA ALA A 154 -13.74 0.86 2.90
C ALA A 154 -12.54 0.64 1.98
N THR A 155 -12.68 -0.17 0.92
CA THR A 155 -11.63 -0.42 -0.07
C THR A 155 -11.23 0.88 -0.79
N ARG A 156 -12.22 1.69 -1.22
CA ARG A 156 -11.98 2.97 -1.88
C ARG A 156 -11.20 3.94 -1.00
N VAL A 157 -11.61 4.08 0.27
CA VAL A 157 -10.93 4.93 1.25
C VAL A 157 -9.50 4.45 1.47
N TYR A 158 -9.30 3.16 1.71
CA TYR A 158 -7.98 2.59 2.00
C TYR A 158 -7.00 2.81 0.82
N ILE A 159 -7.41 2.48 -0.40
CA ILE A 159 -6.56 2.62 -1.59
C ILE A 159 -6.25 4.10 -1.85
N ASN A 160 -7.23 5.00 -1.67
CA ASN A 160 -7.01 6.43 -1.88
C ASN A 160 -6.03 7.03 -0.86
N ASP A 161 -6.05 6.57 0.40
CA ASP A 161 -5.14 7.05 1.45
C ASP A 161 -3.72 6.49 1.31
N VAL A 162 -3.60 5.25 0.84
CA VAL A 162 -2.31 4.53 0.79
C VAL A 162 -1.54 4.80 -0.49
N PHE A 163 -2.22 4.93 -1.63
CA PHE A 163 -1.56 5.12 -2.92
C PHE A 163 -0.58 6.31 -2.96
N PRO A 164 -0.88 7.51 -2.39
CA PRO A 164 0.09 8.60 -2.31
C PRO A 164 1.32 8.28 -1.45
N LYS A 165 1.20 7.40 -0.45
CA LYS A 165 2.35 6.98 0.38
C LYS A 165 3.35 6.17 -0.45
N VAL A 166 2.86 5.31 -1.36
CA VAL A 166 3.69 4.56 -2.29
C VAL A 166 4.48 5.50 -3.19
N GLU A 167 3.84 6.57 -3.69
CA GLU A 167 4.53 7.62 -4.46
C GLU A 167 5.62 8.31 -3.65
N VAL A 168 5.33 8.70 -2.40
CA VAL A 168 6.32 9.36 -1.52
C VAL A 168 7.53 8.47 -1.26
N MET A 169 7.32 7.19 -0.94
CA MET A 169 8.41 6.23 -0.73
C MET A 169 9.26 6.05 -1.99
N ALA A 170 8.63 5.95 -3.17
CA ALA A 170 9.35 5.87 -4.44
C ALA A 170 10.18 7.12 -4.72
N LYS A 171 9.66 8.33 -4.43
CA LYS A 171 10.43 9.58 -4.57
C LYS A 171 11.68 9.58 -3.68
N GLN A 172 11.55 9.10 -2.44
CA GLN A 172 12.67 9.01 -1.50
C GLN A 172 13.75 8.05 -2.01
N ILE A 173 13.34 6.89 -2.54
CA ILE A 173 14.27 5.92 -3.15
C ILE A 173 14.98 6.58 -4.34
N PHE A 174 14.25 7.15 -5.29
CA PHE A 174 14.85 7.77 -6.48
C PHE A 174 15.84 8.89 -6.12
N ALA A 175 15.49 9.74 -5.16
CA ALA A 175 16.39 10.80 -4.67
C ALA A 175 17.63 10.28 -3.93
N ALA A 176 17.55 9.11 -3.28
CA ALA A 176 18.71 8.47 -2.66
C ALA A 176 19.63 7.78 -3.69
N ILE A 177 19.06 7.31 -4.81
CA ILE A 177 19.80 6.53 -5.81
C ILE A 177 20.27 7.34 -7.02
N SER A 178 19.73 8.51 -7.30
CA SER A 178 20.09 9.24 -8.53
C SER A 178 20.11 10.75 -8.33
N GLU A 179 20.84 11.44 -9.20
CA GLU A 179 20.95 12.89 -9.21
C GLU A 179 20.83 13.44 -10.65
N GLY A 180 20.66 14.75 -10.79
CA GLY A 180 20.67 15.42 -12.09
C GLY A 180 19.57 14.94 -13.06
N GLU A 181 19.97 14.64 -14.30
CA GLU A 181 19.06 14.29 -15.40
C GLU A 181 18.38 12.92 -15.18
N GLU A 182 19.09 11.97 -14.58
CA GLU A 182 18.57 10.64 -14.27
C GLU A 182 17.41 10.73 -13.27
N LEU A 183 17.61 11.47 -12.18
CA LEU A 183 16.58 11.71 -11.17
C LEU A 183 15.34 12.38 -11.79
N ARG A 184 15.54 13.41 -12.62
CA ARG A 184 14.43 14.10 -13.31
C ARG A 184 13.61 13.13 -14.16
N THR A 185 14.28 12.23 -14.88
CA THR A 185 13.65 11.22 -15.71
C THR A 185 12.81 10.24 -14.87
N GLN A 186 13.37 9.73 -13.78
CA GLN A 186 12.68 8.84 -12.85
C GLN A 186 11.46 9.51 -12.21
N LEU A 187 11.59 10.76 -11.77
CA LEU A 187 10.49 11.53 -11.17
C LEU A 187 9.38 11.85 -12.19
N MET A 188 9.72 12.09 -13.46
CA MET A 188 8.73 12.29 -14.51
C MET A 188 7.93 11.01 -14.79
N ALA A 189 8.62 9.85 -14.85
CA ALA A 189 7.96 8.55 -14.98
C ALA A 189 7.03 8.27 -13.80
N LEU A 190 7.50 8.53 -12.57
CA LEU A 190 6.71 8.39 -11.35
C LEU A 190 5.45 9.26 -11.38
N LYS A 191 5.57 10.53 -11.79
CA LYS A 191 4.44 11.45 -11.88
C LYS A 191 3.36 10.95 -12.86
N ARG A 192 3.76 10.28 -13.96
CA ARG A 192 2.81 9.69 -14.93
C ARG A 192 2.05 8.52 -14.32
N LEU A 193 2.73 7.65 -13.57
CA LEU A 193 2.13 6.49 -12.91
C LEU A 193 1.27 6.86 -11.70
N ALA A 194 1.67 7.88 -10.95
CA ALA A 194 0.98 8.33 -9.75
C ALA A 194 -0.23 9.24 -10.04
N LYS A 195 -0.50 9.56 -11.31
CA LYS A 195 -1.64 10.40 -11.68
C LYS A 195 -2.95 9.68 -11.34
N HIS A 196 -3.71 10.26 -10.44
CA HIS A 196 -5.04 9.80 -10.05
C HIS A 196 -5.92 10.98 -9.64
N THR A 197 -7.25 10.79 -9.68
CA THR A 197 -8.21 11.77 -9.19
C THR A 197 -8.62 11.38 -7.78
N PRO A 198 -8.35 12.22 -6.76
CA PRO A 198 -8.78 11.95 -5.39
C PRO A 198 -10.30 11.85 -5.29
N ILE A 199 -10.79 10.98 -4.42
CA ILE A 199 -12.22 10.81 -4.15
C ILE A 199 -12.63 11.58 -2.89
N ASN A 200 -13.93 11.81 -2.71
CA ASN A 200 -14.45 12.36 -1.46
C ASN A 200 -14.46 11.28 -0.35
N ALA A 201 -13.27 10.99 0.18
CA ALA A 201 -13.10 10.02 1.25
C ALA A 201 -13.77 10.46 2.58
N ILE A 202 -14.08 11.73 2.76
CA ILE A 202 -14.83 12.22 3.93
C ILE A 202 -16.24 11.64 3.93
N SER A 203 -16.94 11.71 2.78
CA SER A 203 -18.29 11.16 2.65
C SER A 203 -18.30 9.64 2.89
N LEU A 204 -17.35 8.93 2.28
CA LEU A 204 -17.25 7.47 2.43
C LEU A 204 -16.94 7.04 3.87
N ARG A 205 -16.11 7.81 4.60
CA ARG A 205 -15.85 7.54 6.03
C ARG A 205 -17.09 7.74 6.90
N ARG A 206 -17.95 8.72 6.57
CA ARG A 206 -19.23 8.91 7.27
C ARG A 206 -20.15 7.72 7.05
N GLU A 207 -20.27 7.26 5.81
CA GLU A 207 -21.05 6.07 5.46
C GLU A 207 -20.55 4.81 6.19
N ILE A 208 -19.24 4.61 6.26
CA ILE A 208 -18.66 3.51 7.05
C ILE A 208 -19.01 3.67 8.53
N ALA A 209 -18.86 4.88 9.10
CA ALA A 209 -19.16 5.14 10.50
C ALA A 209 -20.64 4.91 10.84
N GLU A 210 -21.56 5.36 9.98
CA GLU A 210 -23.01 5.15 10.12
C GLU A 210 -23.39 3.66 10.14
N SER A 211 -22.62 2.81 9.45
CA SER A 211 -22.80 1.36 9.53
C SER A 211 -22.24 0.74 10.82
N VAL A 212 -21.15 1.30 11.38
CA VAL A 212 -20.40 0.70 12.51
C VAL A 212 -20.96 1.15 13.86
N ILE A 213 -21.39 2.41 13.98
CA ILE A 213 -21.87 2.99 15.25
C ILE A 213 -23.06 2.21 15.82
N PRO A 214 -24.13 1.90 15.07
CA PRO A 214 -25.26 1.12 15.58
C PRO A 214 -24.89 -0.33 15.92
N ALA A 215 -23.91 -0.91 15.21
CA ALA A 215 -23.43 -2.26 15.45
C ALA A 215 -22.51 -2.37 16.68
N ALA A 216 -21.91 -1.26 17.12
CA ALA A 216 -20.93 -1.17 18.20
C ALA A 216 -19.75 -2.16 18.07
N ARG A 217 -19.47 -2.63 16.85
CA ARG A 217 -18.39 -3.59 16.54
C ARG A 217 -18.01 -3.51 15.06
N TYR A 218 -16.84 -4.06 14.72
CA TYR A 218 -16.47 -4.30 13.33
C TYR A 218 -17.34 -5.42 12.74
N HIS A 219 -18.14 -5.11 11.71
CA HIS A 219 -19.14 -6.04 11.15
C HIS A 219 -18.89 -6.47 9.71
N LEU A 220 -17.80 -5.99 9.09
CA LEU A 220 -17.51 -6.28 7.67
C LEU A 220 -16.92 -7.67 7.44
N THR A 221 -16.70 -8.43 8.51
CA THR A 221 -16.23 -9.82 8.49
C THR A 221 -17.08 -10.64 9.46
N LYS A 222 -17.50 -11.84 9.06
CA LYS A 222 -17.97 -12.84 10.02
C LYS A 222 -16.73 -13.32 10.78
N ILE A 223 -16.62 -12.92 12.05
CA ILE A 223 -15.66 -13.49 13.00
C ILE A 223 -16.19 -14.85 13.43
#